data_AF-A0A0E9WR30-F1
#
_entry.id   AF-A0A0E9WR30-F1
#
_cell.length_a   1.000
_cell.length_b   1.000
_cell.length_c   1.000
_cell.angle_alpha   90.00
_cell.angle_beta   90.00
_cell.angle_gamma   90.00
#
_symmetry.space_group_name_H-M   'P 1'
#
loop_
_entity.id
_entity.type
_entity.pdbx_description
1 polymer ?
#
loop_
_entity_poly.entity_id
_entity_poly.type
_entity_poly.pdbx_seq_one_letter_code
_entity_poly.pdbx_strand_id
1 'polypeptide(L)'
;MADKFTQEYSKLLRRFEEQMFNTSSLLDMFNRQFGWVSALANNTKTKDGIFQIKTVMSRTSEDNKPPEDTKVSVELFDAPPMSFTVPGDLPWSDPRFSEVVAQEALDRYKQNTIVVK
;
A
#
# COMPACT_ATOMS: atom_id res chain seq x y z
N MET A 1 -37.55 39.99 -12.32
CA MET A 1 -37.64 39.05 -11.16
C MET A 1 -36.96 37.73 -11.47
N ALA A 2 -37.29 37.06 -12.58
CA ALA A 2 -36.70 35.77 -12.97
C ALA A 2 -35.17 35.78 -13.07
N ASP A 3 -34.55 36.81 -13.67
CA ASP A 3 -33.09 36.88 -13.82
C ASP A 3 -32.34 36.95 -12.49
N LYS A 4 -32.93 37.61 -11.48
CA LYS A 4 -32.34 37.69 -10.14
C LYS A 4 -32.37 36.33 -9.44
N PHE A 5 -33.46 35.58 -9.60
CA PHE A 5 -33.56 34.21 -9.09
C PHE A 5 -32.59 33.27 -9.78
N THR A 6 -32.47 33.35 -11.11
CA THR A 6 -31.51 32.56 -11.88
C THR A 6 -30.08 32.86 -11.44
N GLN A 7 -29.71 34.13 -11.25
CA GLN A 7 -28.37 34.50 -10.76
C GLN A 7 -28.08 33.97 -9.36
N GLU A 8 -29.01 34.10 -8.41
CA GLU A 8 -28.80 33.59 -7.05
C GLU A 8 -28.70 32.05 -7.04
N TYR A 9 -29.50 31.37 -7.86
CA TYR A 9 -29.42 29.91 -8.00
C TYR A 9 -28.09 29.45 -8.60
N SER A 10 -27.60 30.11 -9.66
CA SER A 10 -26.28 29.81 -10.24
C SER A 10 -25.14 30.04 -9.26
N LYS A 11 -25.21 31.08 -8.42
CA LYS A 11 -24.22 31.31 -7.36
C LYS A 11 -24.24 30.19 -6.31
N LEU A 12 -25.43 29.72 -5.93
CA LEU A 12 -25.59 28.62 -4.99
C LEU A 12 -25.01 27.31 -5.54
N LEU A 13 -25.34 26.98 -6.80
CA LEU A 13 -24.80 25.81 -7.50
C LEU A 13 -23.28 25.86 -7.56
N ARG A 14 -22.70 27.00 -7.95
CA ARG A 14 -21.24 27.12 -8.05
C ARG A 14 -20.54 26.91 -6.71
N ARG A 15 -21.09 27.47 -5.62
CA ARG A 15 -20.56 27.22 -4.26
C ARG A 15 -20.68 25.77 -3.87
N PHE A 16 -21.80 25.12 -4.19
CA PHE A 16 -22.00 23.71 -3.91
C PHE A 16 -21.01 22.83 -4.67
N GLU A 17 -20.78 23.10 -5.97
CA GLU A 17 -19.76 22.43 -6.78
C GLU A 17 -18.36 22.59 -6.18
N GLU A 18 -17.97 23.81 -5.81
CA GLU A 18 -16.69 24.10 -5.15
C GLU A 18 -16.54 23.33 -3.82
N GLN A 19 -17.58 23.31 -2.98
CA GLN A 19 -17.56 22.57 -1.72
C GLN A 19 -17.46 21.05 -1.94
N MET A 20 -18.19 20.50 -2.90
CA MET A 20 -18.12 19.08 -3.24
C MET A 20 -16.74 18.71 -3.78
N PHE A 21 -16.15 19.53 -4.64
CA PHE A 21 -14.81 19.32 -5.17
C PHE A 21 -13.74 19.33 -4.06
N ASN A 22 -13.82 20.29 -3.14
CA ASN A 22 -12.91 20.33 -1.99
C ASN A 22 -13.09 19.11 -1.08
N THR A 23 -14.33 18.69 -0.86
CA THR A 23 -14.64 17.51 -0.04
C THR A 23 -14.14 16.22 -0.70
N SER A 24 -14.31 16.06 -2.00
CA SER A 24 -13.82 14.87 -2.71
C SER A 24 -12.29 14.80 -2.70
N SER A 25 -11.60 15.94 -2.83
CA SER A 25 -10.15 16.01 -2.69
C SER A 25 -9.67 15.59 -1.30
N LEU A 26 -10.36 16.04 -0.24
CA LEU A 26 -10.05 15.61 1.14
C LEU A 26 -10.27 14.10 1.33
N LEU A 27 -11.37 13.56 0.80
CA LEU A 27 -11.64 12.12 0.85
C LEU A 27 -10.58 11.30 0.09
N ASP A 28 -10.13 11.78 -1.07
CA ASP A 28 -9.04 11.14 -1.82
C ASP A 28 -7.72 11.16 -1.04
N MET A 29 -7.40 12.30 -0.41
CA MET A 29 -6.23 12.44 0.45
C MET A 29 -6.28 11.47 1.64
N PHE A 30 -7.41 11.38 2.34
CA PHE A 30 -7.57 10.44 3.45
C PHE A 30 -7.47 8.98 2.99
N ASN A 31 -8.04 8.64 1.84
CA ASN A 31 -7.93 7.29 1.28
C ASN A 31 -6.48 6.92 0.94
N ARG A 32 -5.70 7.84 0.36
CA ARG A 32 -4.28 7.62 0.07
C ARG A 32 -3.44 7.44 1.33
N GLN A 33 -3.74 8.18 2.40
CA GLN A 33 -2.96 8.11 3.64
C GLN A 33 -3.34 6.92 4.53
N PHE A 34 -4.62 6.58 4.59
CA PHE A 34 -5.16 5.66 5.61
C PHE A 34 -5.98 4.50 5.05
N GLY A 35 -6.20 4.41 3.73
CA GLY A 35 -6.98 3.32 3.13
C GLY A 35 -6.44 1.93 3.45
N TRP A 36 -5.10 1.79 3.49
CA TRP A 36 -4.42 0.55 3.86
C TRP A 36 -4.69 0.11 5.32
N VAL A 37 -4.93 1.06 6.24
CA VAL A 37 -5.26 0.75 7.65
C VAL A 37 -6.67 0.16 7.75
N SER A 38 -7.61 0.69 6.97
CA SER A 38 -8.97 0.17 6.89
C SER A 38 -8.99 -1.25 6.30
N ALA A 39 -8.19 -1.50 5.25
CA ALA A 39 -8.00 -2.82 4.69
C ALA A 39 -7.38 -3.78 5.72
N LEU A 40 -6.37 -3.34 6.46
CA LEU A 40 -5.74 -4.11 7.53
C LEU A 40 -6.73 -4.53 8.61
N ALA A 41 -7.54 -3.60 9.14
CA ALA A 41 -8.48 -3.87 10.22
C ALA A 41 -9.59 -4.87 9.85
N ASN A 42 -9.92 -4.97 8.55
CA ASN A 42 -10.83 -6.00 8.07
C ASN A 42 -10.17 -7.40 8.10
N ASN A 43 -8.88 -7.46 7.80
CA ASN A 43 -8.13 -8.70 7.66
C ASN A 43 -7.59 -9.28 8.97
N THR A 44 -7.37 -8.45 9.99
CA THR A 44 -6.95 -8.94 11.32
C THR A 44 -8.07 -9.65 12.10
N LYS A 45 -9.29 -9.77 11.52
CA LYS A 45 -10.42 -10.49 12.13
C LYS A 45 -10.34 -12.01 11.95
N THR A 46 -9.55 -12.50 11.00
CA THR A 46 -9.35 -13.93 10.73
C THR A 46 -8.10 -14.45 11.43
N LYS A 47 -8.16 -15.70 11.93
CA LYS A 47 -7.05 -16.32 12.69
C LYS A 47 -5.77 -16.53 11.86
N ASP A 48 -5.88 -16.54 10.54
CA ASP A 48 -4.76 -16.69 9.59
C ASP A 48 -4.25 -15.33 9.04
N GLY A 49 -4.92 -14.22 9.39
CA GLY A 49 -4.69 -12.88 8.86
C GLY A 49 -3.52 -12.13 9.53
N ILE A 50 -2.35 -12.76 9.62
CA ILE A 50 -1.11 -12.14 10.10
C ILE A 50 -0.10 -12.08 8.93
N PHE A 51 0.96 -11.27 9.06
CA PHE A 51 2.09 -11.24 8.13
C PHE A 51 2.69 -12.65 7.95
N GLN A 52 2.64 -13.22 6.73
CA GLN A 52 3.15 -14.55 6.43
C GLN A 52 4.27 -14.51 5.37
N ILE A 53 5.43 -15.09 5.69
CA ILE A 53 6.49 -15.27 4.70
C ILE A 53 6.32 -16.66 4.07
N LYS A 54 5.89 -16.71 2.80
CA LYS A 54 5.66 -17.98 2.09
C LYS A 54 6.94 -18.62 1.56
N THR A 55 7.87 -17.86 1.00
CA THR A 55 9.07 -18.43 0.37
C THR A 55 10.22 -17.44 0.33
N VAL A 56 11.39 -17.85 0.82
CA VAL A 56 12.67 -17.14 0.64
C VAL A 56 13.54 -17.99 -0.27
N MET A 57 13.93 -17.47 -1.44
CA MET A 57 14.81 -18.14 -2.39
C MET A 57 16.12 -17.36 -2.51
N SER A 58 17.15 -17.85 -1.84
CA SER A 58 18.54 -17.46 -2.12
C SER A 58 19.12 -18.46 -3.12
N ARG A 59 19.77 -17.97 -4.18
CA ARG A 59 20.60 -18.85 -5.02
C ARG A 59 21.87 -19.12 -4.23
N THR A 60 22.02 -20.35 -3.76
CA THR A 60 23.16 -20.79 -2.96
C THR A 60 24.47 -20.47 -3.68
N SER A 61 25.36 -19.83 -2.93
CA SER A 61 26.75 -19.56 -3.27
C SER A 61 27.52 -20.87 -3.38
N GLU A 62 27.39 -21.55 -4.52
CA GLU A 62 28.51 -22.26 -5.10
C GLU A 62 29.22 -21.27 -6.02
N ASP A 63 30.53 -21.12 -5.80
CA ASP A 63 31.47 -20.20 -6.44
C ASP A 63 31.60 -18.78 -5.89
N ASN A 64 32.88 -18.37 -5.86
CA ASN A 64 33.48 -17.07 -5.55
C ASN A 64 32.88 -15.89 -6.34
N LYS A 65 31.59 -15.63 -6.20
CA LYS A 65 30.88 -14.51 -6.82
C LYS A 65 30.48 -13.47 -5.77
N PRO A 66 30.34 -12.19 -6.17
CA PRO A 66 29.83 -11.15 -5.28
C PRO A 66 28.45 -11.56 -4.71
N PRO A 67 28.04 -11.04 -3.54
CA PRO A 67 26.79 -11.39 -2.91
C PRO A 67 25.63 -11.17 -3.89
N GLU A 68 25.06 -12.26 -4.42
CA GLU A 68 23.91 -12.15 -5.33
C GLU A 68 22.65 -11.84 -4.53
N ASP A 69 21.84 -10.99 -5.14
CA ASP A 69 20.51 -10.58 -4.70
C ASP A 69 19.60 -11.74 -4.27
N THR A 70 18.96 -11.62 -3.10
CA THR A 70 18.05 -12.63 -2.53
C THR A 70 16.62 -12.36 -2.98
N LYS A 71 15.97 -13.35 -3.61
CA LYS A 71 14.56 -13.23 -4.04
C LYS A 71 13.62 -13.68 -2.93
N VAL A 72 12.73 -12.80 -2.51
CA VAL A 72 11.78 -13.05 -1.42
C VAL A 72 10.36 -12.98 -1.96
N SER A 73 9.53 -13.95 -1.60
CA SER A 73 8.09 -13.98 -1.85
C SER A 73 7.35 -13.93 -0.52
N VAL A 74 6.64 -12.83 -0.31
CA VAL A 74 5.89 -12.54 0.91
C VAL A 74 4.41 -12.52 0.60
N GLU A 75 3.59 -13.04 1.51
CA GLU A 75 2.14 -12.89 1.44
C GLU A 75 1.67 -12.16 2.69
N LEU A 76 1.07 -10.99 2.48
CA LEU A 76 0.66 -10.13 3.57
C LEU A 76 -0.85 -10.10 3.66
N PHE A 77 -1.39 -10.74 4.70
CA PHE A 77 -2.83 -10.82 4.96
C PHE A 77 -3.58 -11.57 3.84
N ASP A 78 -4.52 -10.90 3.18
CA ASP A 78 -5.33 -11.36 2.06
C ASP A 78 -4.78 -10.92 0.69
N ALA A 79 -3.66 -10.18 0.68
CA ALA A 79 -3.09 -9.68 -0.57
C ALA A 79 -2.46 -10.83 -1.38
N PRO A 80 -2.53 -10.77 -2.72
CA PRO A 80 -1.78 -11.69 -3.57
C PRO A 80 -0.28 -11.72 -3.20
N PRO A 81 0.39 -12.88 -3.30
CA PRO A 81 1.81 -12.98 -3.02
C PRO A 81 2.62 -11.96 -3.83
N MET A 82 3.49 -11.24 -3.14
CA MET A 82 4.37 -10.24 -3.74
C MET A 82 5.81 -10.73 -3.72
N SER A 83 6.50 -10.58 -4.85
CA SER A 83 7.91 -10.94 -5.00
C SER A 83 8.77 -9.69 -5.18
N PHE A 84 9.86 -9.61 -4.42
CA PHE A 84 10.86 -8.56 -4.52
C PHE A 84 12.25 -9.09 -4.20
N THR A 85 13.24 -8.24 -4.39
CA THR A 85 14.65 -8.59 -4.26
C THR A 85 15.27 -7.80 -3.12
N VAL A 86 16.01 -8.49 -2.25
CA VAL A 86 16.80 -7.88 -1.17
C VAL A 86 18.27 -7.95 -1.57
N PRO A 87 19.04 -6.86 -1.43
CA PRO A 87 20.47 -6.85 -1.75
C PRO A 87 21.22 -7.99 -1.08
N GLY A 88 22.07 -8.68 -1.85
CA GLY A 88 22.86 -9.82 -1.37
C GLY A 88 23.86 -9.46 -0.26
N ASP A 89 24.22 -8.18 -0.15
CA ASP A 89 25.09 -7.63 0.90
C ASP A 89 24.49 -7.77 2.31
N LEU A 90 23.20 -8.09 2.41
CA LEU A 90 22.49 -8.32 3.66
C LEU A 90 22.25 -9.83 3.88
N PRO A 91 23.03 -10.49 4.75
CA PRO A 91 22.85 -11.91 5.04
C PRO A 91 21.49 -12.17 5.68
N TRP A 92 20.81 -13.24 5.29
CA TRP A 92 19.59 -13.75 5.93
C TRP A 92 19.73 -14.07 7.44
N SER A 93 20.95 -14.32 7.92
CA SER A 93 21.25 -14.48 9.35
C SER A 93 21.28 -13.16 10.13
N ASP A 94 21.33 -12.03 9.42
CA ASP A 94 21.29 -10.70 10.02
C ASP A 94 19.84 -10.35 10.38
N PRO A 95 19.55 -9.93 11.62
CA PRO A 95 18.21 -9.44 12.01
C PRO A 95 17.68 -8.32 11.11
N ARG A 96 18.56 -7.51 10.51
CA ARG A 96 18.18 -6.44 9.57
C ARG A 96 17.54 -6.98 8.30
N PHE A 97 17.79 -8.23 7.92
CA PHE A 97 17.16 -8.86 6.76
C PHE A 97 15.64 -8.94 6.93
N SER A 98 15.16 -9.42 8.08
CA SER A 98 13.73 -9.55 8.34
C SER A 98 13.05 -8.19 8.43
N GLU A 99 13.74 -7.18 8.97
CA GLU A 99 13.27 -5.80 9.00
C GLU A 99 13.09 -5.21 7.60
N VAL A 100 14.09 -5.38 6.71
CA VAL A 100 14.02 -4.92 5.31
C VAL A 100 12.91 -5.63 4.55
N VAL A 101 12.78 -6.95 4.73
CA VAL A 101 11.70 -7.74 4.12
C VAL A 101 10.33 -7.28 4.60
N ALA A 102 10.17 -7.04 5.91
CA ALA A 102 8.89 -6.58 6.46
C ALA A 102 8.53 -5.17 5.97
N GLN A 103 9.51 -4.25 5.93
CA GLN A 103 9.32 -2.89 5.47
C GLN A 103 8.93 -2.83 3.98
N GLU A 104 9.68 -3.53 3.12
CA GLU A 104 9.40 -3.57 1.67
C GLU A 104 8.04 -4.21 1.38
N ALA A 105 7.69 -5.30 2.08
CA ALA A 105 6.38 -5.92 1.96
C ALA A 105 5.24 -4.97 2.40
N LEU A 106 5.44 -4.24 3.50
CA LEU A 106 4.45 -3.28 4.00
C LEU A 106 4.27 -2.10 3.03
N ASP A 107 5.36 -1.58 2.47
CA ASP A 107 5.28 -0.44 1.54
C ASP A 107 4.60 -0.84 0.22
N ARG A 108 4.85 -2.04 -0.29
CA ARG A 108 4.09 -2.60 -1.43
C ARG A 108 2.62 -2.83 -1.11
N TYR A 109 2.31 -3.29 0.10
CA TYR A 109 0.93 -3.46 0.53
C TYR A 109 0.17 -2.13 0.55
N LYS A 110 0.77 -1.08 1.11
CA LYS A 110 0.19 0.28 1.09
C LYS A 110 -0.07 0.76 -0.33
N GLN A 111 0.88 0.58 -1.24
CA GLN A 111 0.72 0.99 -2.64
C GLN A 111 -0.43 0.24 -3.32
N ASN A 112 -0.51 -1.08 -3.15
CA ASN A 112 -1.55 -1.90 -3.78
C ASN A 112 -2.94 -1.62 -3.21
N THR A 113 -3.08 -1.36 -1.90
CA THR A 113 -4.38 -1.03 -1.28
C THR A 113 -4.91 0.35 -1.69
N ILE A 114 -4.04 1.27 -2.12
CA ILE A 114 -4.46 2.58 -2.63
C ILE A 114 -4.98 2.49 -4.08
N VAL A 115 -4.53 1.48 -4.85
CA VAL A 115 -4.85 1.33 -6.29
C VAL A 115 -6.15 0.55 -6.54
N VAL A 116 -6.67 -0.18 -5.55
CA VAL A 116 -7.95 -0.89 -5.70
C VAL A 116 -9.13 0.08 -5.49
N LYS A 117 -9.60 0.68 -6.58
CA LYS A 117 -10.96 1.20 -6.70
C LYS A 117 -11.50 1.04 -8.11
#